data_AF-A0A641RNF7-F1
#
_entry.id   AF-A0A641RNF7-F1
#
_cell.length_a   1.000
_cell.length_b   1.000
_cell.length_c   1.000
_cell.angle_alpha   90.00
_cell.angle_beta   90.00
_cell.angle_gamma   90.00
#
_symmetry.space_group_name_H-M   'P 1'
#
loop_
_entity.id
_entity.type
_entity.pdbx_description
1 polymer ?
#
loop_
_entity_poly.entity_id
_entity_poly.type
_entity_poly.pdbx_seq_one_letter_code
_entity_poly.pdbx_strand_id
1 'polypeptide(L)'
;MRNIDSIIVHCSATKAGQDFTAADIDCWHRERGFNGIGYHYVIRLDGKLEKGRDVSLAGAHCRGWNERSVGICYIGGLDENGRPADTRTNAQKRVLYQIIMDLQREYNILQVLGHRDTSPDLNGDGVIEPYEYVKACPCFDVRAFLRNGRELLFVLLVALVVPVLLSGCRSKKEVVNRGSDIRVDSSLNSSSGKSLVKNKVALEKDSEVVEEHIEQVLFVFPVDTLRLKAGMVVK
;
A
#
# COMPACT_ATOMS: atom_id res chain seq x y z
N MET A 1 -11.76 -19.59 -19.51
CA MET A 1 -11.12 -19.05 -18.29
C MET A 1 -11.93 -19.52 -17.09
N ARG A 2 -11.28 -19.95 -15.99
CA ARG A 2 -12.00 -20.31 -14.76
C ARG A 2 -12.57 -19.06 -14.09
N ASN A 3 -13.63 -19.23 -13.30
CA ASN A 3 -14.18 -18.12 -12.51
C ASN A 3 -13.24 -17.81 -11.34
N ILE A 4 -12.73 -16.58 -11.26
CA ILE A 4 -11.83 -16.13 -10.20
C ILE A 4 -12.50 -14.94 -9.50
N ASP A 5 -12.77 -15.08 -8.21
CA ASP A 5 -13.51 -14.06 -7.44
C ASP A 5 -12.82 -13.63 -6.15
N SER A 6 -11.68 -14.25 -5.84
CA SER A 6 -10.97 -14.03 -4.59
C SER A 6 -9.44 -14.10 -4.75
N ILE A 7 -8.73 -13.37 -3.91
CA ILE A 7 -7.28 -13.48 -3.72
C ILE A 7 -7.02 -13.93 -2.29
N ILE A 8 -6.16 -14.92 -2.12
CA ILE A 8 -5.72 -15.39 -0.80
C ILE A 8 -4.21 -15.18 -0.66
N VAL A 9 -3.84 -14.40 0.34
CA VAL A 9 -2.46 -14.08 0.68
C VAL A 9 -1.92 -15.07 1.71
N HIS A 10 -0.70 -15.53 1.46
CA HIS A 10 0.03 -16.52 2.26
C HIS A 10 1.45 -16.04 2.60
N CYS A 11 2.05 -16.69 3.58
CA CYS A 11 3.49 -16.67 3.84
C CYS A 11 4.08 -18.07 3.58
N SER A 12 5.38 -18.17 3.30
CA SER A 12 6.08 -19.46 3.11
C SER A 12 6.35 -20.20 4.42
N ALA A 13 6.12 -19.56 5.57
CA ALA A 13 6.54 -20.03 6.88
C ALA A 13 8.05 -20.29 6.97
N THR A 14 8.84 -19.41 6.35
CA THR A 14 10.31 -19.39 6.47
C THR A 14 10.74 -18.30 7.45
N LYS A 15 11.93 -18.46 8.04
CA LYS A 15 12.46 -17.47 9.01
C LYS A 15 12.78 -16.14 8.33
N ALA A 16 12.62 -15.05 9.07
CA ALA A 16 12.96 -13.71 8.64
C ALA A 16 14.39 -13.65 8.07
N GLY A 17 14.56 -12.95 6.94
CA GLY A 17 15.86 -12.78 6.29
C GLY A 17 16.36 -13.98 5.46
N GLN A 18 15.69 -15.14 5.52
CA GLN A 18 16.02 -16.27 4.65
C GLN A 18 15.23 -16.19 3.35
N ASP A 19 15.94 -15.99 2.24
CA ASP A 19 15.32 -15.89 0.92
C ASP A 19 15.20 -17.26 0.25
N PHE A 20 14.10 -17.45 -0.48
CA PHE A 20 13.78 -18.66 -1.21
C PHE A 20 13.04 -18.30 -2.49
N THR A 21 13.08 -19.19 -3.47
CA THR A 21 12.49 -18.99 -4.80
C THR A 21 11.19 -19.75 -4.96
N ALA A 22 10.44 -19.45 -6.03
CA ALA A 22 9.31 -20.27 -6.43
C ALA A 22 9.71 -21.72 -6.74
N ALA A 23 10.95 -21.96 -7.21
CA ALA A 23 11.46 -23.30 -7.47
C ALA A 23 11.70 -24.09 -6.16
N ASP A 24 12.20 -23.44 -5.11
CA ASP A 24 12.37 -24.07 -3.80
C ASP A 24 11.01 -24.50 -3.23
N ILE A 25 10.00 -23.63 -3.32
CA ILE A 25 8.63 -23.94 -2.89
C ILE A 25 8.02 -25.07 -3.74
N ASP A 26 8.25 -25.09 -5.06
CA ASP A 26 7.82 -26.18 -5.93
C ASP A 26 8.40 -27.52 -5.48
N CYS A 27 9.69 -27.56 -5.15
CA CYS A 27 10.36 -28.74 -4.60
C CYS A 27 9.68 -29.22 -3.31
N TRP A 28 9.52 -28.33 -2.32
CA TRP A 28 8.89 -28.66 -1.04
C TRP A 28 7.45 -29.15 -1.19
N HIS A 29 6.70 -28.57 -2.13
CA HIS A 29 5.33 -28.99 -2.41
C HIS A 29 5.30 -30.39 -3.05
N ARG A 30 6.20 -30.69 -4.00
CA ARG A 30 6.30 -32.02 -4.62
C ARG A 30 6.71 -33.10 -3.62
N GLU A 31 7.65 -32.79 -2.71
CA GLU A 31 8.03 -33.69 -1.60
C GLU A 31 6.83 -34.04 -0.70
N ARG A 32 5.86 -33.13 -0.60
CA ARG A 32 4.60 -33.34 0.14
C ARG A 32 3.50 -34.00 -0.70
N GLY A 33 3.83 -34.47 -1.91
CA GLY A 33 2.90 -35.16 -2.82
C GLY A 33 2.02 -34.24 -3.66
N PHE A 34 2.32 -32.95 -3.74
CA PHE A 34 1.55 -32.03 -4.57
C PHE A 34 2.04 -32.10 -6.01
N ASN A 35 1.14 -31.87 -6.98
CA ASN A 35 1.53 -31.69 -8.37
C ASN A 35 2.13 -30.29 -8.61
N GLY A 36 3.32 -30.06 -8.04
CA GLY A 36 4.04 -28.78 -8.09
C GLY A 36 3.56 -27.72 -7.11
N ILE A 37 4.11 -26.52 -7.26
CA ILE A 37 3.80 -25.35 -6.43
C ILE A 37 2.29 -25.08 -6.40
N GLY A 38 1.80 -24.77 -5.20
CA GLY A 38 0.38 -24.55 -4.94
C GLY A 38 -0.05 -23.09 -5.12
N TYR A 39 0.90 -22.16 -5.08
CA TYR A 39 0.68 -20.72 -5.24
C TYR A 39 0.84 -20.32 -6.71
N HIS A 40 0.16 -19.24 -7.09
CA HIS A 40 0.25 -18.66 -8.44
C HIS A 40 1.38 -17.64 -8.54
N TYR A 41 1.67 -16.95 -7.43
CA TYR A 41 2.71 -15.93 -7.34
C TYR A 41 3.50 -16.05 -6.05
N VAL A 42 4.81 -15.79 -6.14
CA VAL A 42 5.74 -15.75 -5.01
C VAL A 42 6.47 -14.41 -5.00
N ILE A 43 6.54 -13.76 -3.84
CA ILE A 43 7.24 -12.47 -3.65
C ILE A 43 8.46 -12.69 -2.76
N ARG A 44 9.65 -12.58 -3.35
CA ARG A 44 10.95 -12.72 -2.67
C ARG A 44 11.25 -11.54 -1.76
N LEU A 45 12.29 -11.66 -0.92
CA LEU A 45 12.62 -10.62 0.07
C LEU A 45 12.94 -9.26 -0.56
N ASP A 46 13.56 -9.26 -1.75
CA ASP A 46 13.89 -8.07 -2.53
C ASP A 46 12.69 -7.47 -3.29
N GLY A 47 11.53 -8.10 -3.22
CA GLY A 47 10.33 -7.72 -3.95
C GLY A 47 10.23 -8.33 -5.35
N LYS A 48 11.18 -9.16 -5.79
CA LYS A 48 11.05 -9.86 -7.07
C LYS A 48 9.81 -10.76 -7.05
N LEU A 49 8.94 -10.56 -8.04
CA LEU A 49 7.75 -11.35 -8.25
C LEU A 49 8.06 -12.54 -9.17
N GLU A 50 7.89 -13.75 -8.67
CA GLU A 50 8.07 -14.99 -9.43
C GLU A 50 6.72 -15.65 -9.68
N LYS A 51 6.52 -16.14 -10.92
CA LYS A 51 5.34 -16.93 -11.27
C LYS A 51 5.48 -18.34 -10.73
N GLY A 52 4.42 -18.85 -10.12
CA GLY A 52 4.26 -20.24 -9.73
C GLY A 52 3.34 -20.96 -10.70
N ARG A 53 2.27 -21.54 -10.17
CA ARG A 53 1.25 -22.23 -10.95
C ARG A 53 0.51 -21.25 -11.88
N ASP A 54 0.19 -21.70 -13.09
CA ASP A 54 -0.57 -20.92 -14.06
C ASP A 54 -1.95 -20.53 -13.48
N VAL A 55 -2.32 -19.25 -13.61
CA VAL A 55 -3.58 -18.70 -13.07
C VAL A 55 -4.82 -19.33 -13.72
N SER A 56 -4.72 -19.88 -14.92
CA SER A 56 -5.81 -20.62 -15.56
C SER A 56 -6.12 -21.96 -14.88
N LEU A 57 -5.19 -22.51 -14.11
CA LEU A 57 -5.35 -23.75 -13.35
C LEU A 57 -5.77 -23.45 -11.90
N ALA A 58 -6.46 -24.40 -11.27
CA ALA A 58 -6.77 -24.30 -9.85
C ALA A 58 -5.49 -24.40 -9.00
N GLY A 59 -5.42 -23.59 -7.94
CA GLY A 59 -4.33 -23.62 -6.97
C GLY A 59 -4.28 -24.90 -6.12
N ALA A 60 -3.28 -24.98 -5.26
CA ALA A 60 -3.23 -25.96 -4.16
C ALA A 60 -2.71 -25.30 -2.88
N HIS A 61 -3.34 -24.17 -2.51
CA HIS A 61 -2.88 -23.29 -1.43
C HIS A 61 -3.90 -23.09 -0.32
N CYS A 62 -5.20 -23.26 -0.57
CA CYS A 62 -6.26 -23.09 0.42
C CYS A 62 -7.45 -24.03 0.11
N ARG A 63 -7.66 -25.01 0.99
CA ARG A 63 -8.73 -26.01 0.84
C ARG A 63 -10.09 -25.31 0.85
N GLY A 64 -10.94 -25.64 -0.13
CA GLY A 64 -12.26 -25.01 -0.31
C GLY A 64 -12.24 -23.72 -1.16
N TRP A 65 -11.06 -23.19 -1.47
CA TRP A 65 -10.92 -21.92 -2.20
C TRP A 65 -10.14 -22.03 -3.52
N ASN A 66 -9.31 -23.09 -3.64
CA ASN A 66 -8.39 -23.31 -4.76
C ASN A 66 -8.98 -23.09 -6.17
N GLU A 67 -10.23 -23.48 -6.41
CA GLU A 67 -10.86 -23.40 -7.74
C GLU A 67 -11.20 -21.97 -8.16
N ARG A 68 -11.52 -21.11 -7.18
CA ARG A 68 -12.06 -19.75 -7.39
C ARG A 68 -11.11 -18.63 -6.99
N SER A 69 -9.93 -18.96 -6.46
CA SER A 69 -9.00 -17.98 -5.92
C SER A 69 -7.65 -17.94 -6.65
N VAL A 70 -6.98 -16.79 -6.58
CA VAL A 70 -5.53 -16.65 -6.83
C VAL A 70 -4.78 -16.67 -5.50
N GLY A 71 -3.65 -17.36 -5.47
CA GLY A 71 -2.84 -17.57 -4.28
C GLY A 71 -1.50 -16.86 -4.41
N ILE A 72 -1.23 -15.94 -3.50
CA ILE A 72 0.00 -15.13 -3.49
C ILE A 72 0.76 -15.46 -2.21
N CYS A 73 2.01 -15.91 -2.33
CA CYS A 73 2.88 -16.21 -1.20
C CYS A 73 4.00 -15.18 -1.11
N TYR A 74 4.28 -14.62 0.06
CA TYR A 74 5.54 -13.91 0.29
C TYR A 74 6.51 -14.80 1.06
N ILE A 75 7.81 -14.64 0.79
CA ILE A 75 8.86 -15.35 1.52
C ILE A 75 8.99 -14.77 2.93
N GLY A 76 8.82 -15.61 3.95
CA GLY A 76 8.89 -15.26 5.36
C GLY A 76 7.71 -15.82 6.16
N GLY A 77 7.38 -15.12 7.25
CA GLY A 77 6.25 -15.42 8.11
C GLY A 77 6.62 -16.00 9.48
N LEU A 78 7.91 -16.28 9.74
CA LEU A 78 8.41 -16.71 11.05
C LEU A 78 9.52 -15.78 11.56
N ASP A 79 9.51 -15.45 12.84
CA ASP A 79 10.61 -14.75 13.52
C ASP A 79 11.86 -15.65 13.67
N GLU A 80 12.93 -15.12 14.27
CA GLU A 80 14.20 -15.84 14.48
C GLU A 80 14.02 -17.13 15.31
N ASN A 81 13.03 -17.11 16.22
CA ASN A 81 12.66 -18.21 17.11
C ASN A 81 11.68 -19.20 16.45
N GLY A 82 11.28 -18.97 15.20
CA GLY A 82 10.34 -19.82 14.48
C GLY A 82 8.88 -19.58 14.85
N ARG A 83 8.53 -18.46 15.50
CA ARG A 83 7.16 -18.10 15.84
C ARG A 83 6.51 -17.29 14.71
N PRO A 84 5.20 -17.43 14.44
CA PRO A 84 4.52 -16.63 13.42
C PRO A 84 4.67 -15.12 13.64
N ALA A 85 5.10 -14.39 12.62
CA ALA A 85 5.26 -12.94 12.66
C ALA A 85 5.14 -12.32 11.25
N ASP A 86 4.70 -11.06 11.14
CA ASP A 86 4.77 -10.30 9.88
C ASP A 86 6.22 -9.89 9.62
N THR A 87 6.91 -10.65 8.76
CA THR A 87 8.33 -10.42 8.44
C THR A 87 8.51 -9.76 7.07
N ARG A 88 7.45 -9.20 6.47
CA ARG A 88 7.52 -8.65 5.12
C ARG A 88 8.44 -7.43 5.06
N THR A 89 9.32 -7.41 4.06
CA THR A 89 10.11 -6.22 3.71
C THR A 89 9.22 -5.13 3.09
N ASN A 90 9.72 -3.89 3.06
CA ASN A 90 9.02 -2.80 2.37
C ASN A 90 8.87 -3.06 0.87
N ALA A 91 9.85 -3.71 0.24
CA ALA A 91 9.78 -4.11 -1.16
C ALA A 91 8.65 -5.13 -1.39
N GLN A 92 8.55 -6.15 -0.53
CA GLN A 92 7.45 -7.12 -0.56
C GLN A 92 6.09 -6.46 -0.36
N LYS A 93 5.96 -5.53 0.59
CA LYS A 93 4.70 -4.80 0.84
C LYS A 93 4.26 -4.02 -0.41
N ARG A 94 5.17 -3.30 -1.07
CA ARG A 94 4.86 -2.55 -2.30
C ARG A 94 4.39 -3.47 -3.42
N VAL A 95 5.15 -4.55 -3.68
CA VAL A 95 4.85 -5.48 -4.77
C VAL A 95 3.56 -6.25 -4.49
N LEU A 96 3.33 -6.66 -3.25
CA LEU A 96 2.08 -7.30 -2.83
C LEU A 96 0.88 -6.39 -3.06
N TYR A 97 0.97 -5.11 -2.71
CA TYR A 97 -0.11 -4.16 -2.96
C TYR A 97 -0.37 -4.01 -4.47
N GLN A 98 0.69 -3.84 -5.26
CA GLN A 98 0.59 -3.67 -6.72
C GLN A 98 -0.07 -4.87 -7.39
N ILE A 99 0.41 -6.10 -7.13
CA ILE A 99 -0.15 -7.29 -7.76
C ILE A 99 -1.60 -7.54 -7.33
N ILE A 100 -1.97 -7.23 -6.09
CA ILE A 100 -3.37 -7.32 -5.64
C ILE A 100 -4.23 -6.37 -6.49
N MET A 101 -3.83 -5.10 -6.65
CA MET A 101 -4.59 -4.14 -7.46
C MET A 101 -4.71 -4.59 -8.93
N ASP A 102 -3.64 -5.13 -9.51
CA ASP A 102 -3.64 -5.58 -10.89
C ASP A 102 -4.57 -6.78 -11.09
N LEU A 103 -4.52 -7.77 -10.20
CA LEU A 103 -5.42 -8.93 -10.23
C LEU A 103 -6.88 -8.53 -9.97
N GLN A 104 -7.12 -7.58 -9.06
CA GLN A 104 -8.47 -7.05 -8.84
C GLN A 104 -9.03 -6.41 -10.09
N ARG A 105 -8.22 -5.65 -10.84
CA ARG A 105 -8.63 -5.04 -12.11
C ARG A 105 -8.84 -6.07 -13.21
N GLU A 106 -7.91 -7.01 -13.36
CA GLU A 106 -7.92 -8.01 -14.44
C GLU A 106 -9.10 -8.99 -14.31
N TYR A 107 -9.41 -9.41 -13.09
CA TYR A 107 -10.43 -10.44 -12.82
C TYR A 107 -11.69 -9.90 -12.13
N ASN A 108 -11.82 -8.58 -11.95
CA ASN A 108 -12.92 -7.93 -11.22
C ASN A 108 -13.14 -8.52 -9.81
N ILE A 109 -12.03 -8.77 -9.09
CA ILE A 109 -12.05 -9.40 -7.76
C ILE A 109 -12.35 -8.35 -6.69
N LEU A 110 -13.38 -8.61 -5.88
CA LEU A 110 -13.73 -7.75 -4.73
C LEU A 110 -13.15 -8.26 -3.41
N GLN A 111 -12.88 -9.57 -3.32
CA GLN A 111 -12.52 -10.21 -2.06
C GLN A 111 -11.02 -10.52 -2.00
N VAL A 112 -10.33 -9.91 -1.03
CA VAL A 112 -8.92 -10.17 -0.74
C VAL A 112 -8.79 -10.57 0.72
N LEU A 113 -8.28 -11.78 0.95
CA LEU A 113 -8.24 -12.44 2.26
C LEU A 113 -6.82 -12.90 2.58
N GLY A 114 -6.50 -13.01 3.87
CA GLY A 114 -5.44 -13.87 4.34
C GLY A 114 -5.93 -15.31 4.49
N HIS A 115 -5.02 -16.29 4.45
CA HIS A 115 -5.40 -17.70 4.70
C HIS A 115 -6.15 -17.88 6.04
N ARG A 116 -5.75 -17.16 7.09
CA ARG A 116 -6.42 -17.19 8.40
C ARG A 116 -7.89 -16.79 8.33
N ASP A 117 -8.23 -15.86 7.43
CA ASP A 117 -9.58 -15.33 7.25
C ASP A 117 -10.51 -16.34 6.52
N THR A 118 -9.97 -17.49 6.11
CA THR A 118 -10.73 -18.62 5.55
C THR A 118 -11.04 -19.72 6.56
N SER A 119 -10.77 -19.47 7.85
CA SER A 119 -11.11 -20.40 8.92
C SER A 119 -12.63 -20.55 9.05
N PRO A 120 -13.12 -21.67 9.60
CA PRO A 120 -14.55 -21.81 9.90
C PRO A 120 -15.00 -20.74 10.89
N ASP A 121 -16.18 -20.18 10.62
CA ASP A 121 -16.91 -19.33 11.55
C ASP A 121 -17.61 -20.24 12.58
N LEU A 122 -17.10 -20.23 13.81
CA LEU A 122 -17.54 -21.09 14.91
C LEU A 122 -18.71 -20.49 15.67
N ASN A 123 -18.85 -19.17 15.67
CA ASN A 123 -19.90 -18.46 16.40
C ASN A 123 -21.09 -18.04 15.50
N GLY A 124 -20.91 -18.06 14.17
CA GLY A 124 -21.92 -17.76 13.16
C GLY A 124 -22.16 -16.28 12.89
N ASP A 125 -21.26 -15.38 13.31
CA ASP A 125 -21.44 -13.92 13.16
C ASP A 125 -20.90 -13.35 11.83
N GLY A 126 -20.26 -14.20 11.02
CA GLY A 126 -19.69 -13.84 9.71
C GLY A 126 -18.32 -13.14 9.77
N VAL A 127 -17.70 -13.05 10.95
CA VAL A 127 -16.39 -12.43 11.17
C VAL A 127 -15.43 -13.45 11.76
N ILE A 128 -14.37 -13.79 11.03
CA ILE A 128 -13.36 -14.71 11.56
C ILE A 128 -12.45 -13.98 12.55
N GLU A 129 -12.58 -14.34 13.83
CA GLU A 129 -11.86 -13.77 14.95
C GLU A 129 -10.59 -14.58 15.33
N PRO A 130 -9.65 -13.99 16.09
CA PRO A 130 -8.38 -14.65 16.40
C PRO A 130 -8.49 -16.02 17.08
N TYR A 131 -9.53 -16.28 17.88
CA TYR A 131 -9.71 -17.59 18.52
C TYR A 131 -10.25 -18.66 17.56
N GLU A 132 -10.73 -18.26 16.37
CA GLU A 132 -11.23 -19.16 15.33
C GLU A 132 -10.16 -19.49 14.29
N TYR A 133 -9.02 -18.79 14.33
CA TYR A 133 -7.93 -18.99 13.36
C TYR A 133 -7.36 -20.40 13.44
N VAL A 134 -7.57 -21.17 12.37
CA VAL A 134 -6.91 -22.47 12.16
C VAL A 134 -5.42 -22.29 11.83
N LYS A 135 -5.05 -21.14 11.27
CA LYS A 135 -3.68 -20.80 10.86
C LYS A 135 -3.38 -19.34 11.15
N ALA A 136 -2.13 -19.03 11.50
CA ALA A 136 -1.67 -17.65 11.61
C ALA A 136 -1.41 -16.97 10.24
N CYS A 137 -1.11 -17.77 9.21
CA CYS A 137 -0.80 -17.32 7.84
C CYS A 137 -1.87 -16.34 7.31
N PRO A 138 -1.53 -15.16 6.77
CA PRO A 138 -0.20 -14.71 6.33
C PRO A 138 0.60 -13.97 7.41
N CYS A 139 0.24 -14.12 8.69
CA CYS A 139 0.88 -13.49 9.86
C CYS A 139 0.64 -11.98 9.98
N PHE A 140 -0.28 -11.41 9.19
CA PHE A 140 -0.75 -10.03 9.30
C PHE A 140 -2.21 -9.91 8.86
N ASP A 141 -2.83 -8.77 9.14
CA ASP A 141 -4.19 -8.45 8.69
C ASP A 141 -4.19 -7.85 7.27
N VAL A 142 -4.69 -8.63 6.32
CA VAL A 142 -4.75 -8.24 4.90
C VAL A 142 -5.70 -7.07 4.67
N ARG A 143 -6.84 -7.03 5.37
CA ARG A 143 -7.83 -5.95 5.25
C ARG A 143 -7.26 -4.65 5.79
N ALA A 144 -6.61 -4.68 6.95
CA ALA A 144 -5.95 -3.51 7.53
C ALA A 144 -4.80 -3.02 6.64
N PHE A 145 -4.00 -3.95 6.09
CA PHE A 145 -2.91 -3.63 5.16
C PHE A 145 -3.40 -2.87 3.93
N LEU A 146 -4.48 -3.34 3.28
CA LEU A 146 -5.03 -2.68 2.09
C LEU A 146 -5.67 -1.32 2.42
N ARG A 147 -6.36 -1.20 3.56
CA ARG A 147 -6.91 0.07 4.02
C ARG A 147 -5.81 1.12 4.18
N ASN A 148 -4.73 0.78 4.88
CA ASN A 148 -3.62 1.71 5.12
C ASN A 148 -2.96 2.18 3.81
N GLY A 149 -2.82 1.30 2.81
CA GLY A 149 -2.30 1.68 1.50
C GLY A 149 -3.18 2.69 0.77
N ARG A 150 -4.51 2.53 0.87
CA ARG A 150 -5.47 3.48 0.28
C ARG A 150 -5.47 4.84 0.97
N GLU A 151 -5.40 4.86 2.30
CA GLU A 151 -5.30 6.11 3.07
C GLU A 151 -4.03 6.88 2.71
N LEU A 152 -2.89 6.18 2.60
CA LEU A 152 -1.63 6.82 2.21
C LEU A 152 -1.71 7.41 0.79
N LEU A 153 -2.29 6.67 -0.16
CA LEU A 153 -2.51 7.15 -1.52
C LEU A 153 -3.43 8.39 -1.54
N PHE A 154 -4.50 8.36 -0.75
CA PHE A 154 -5.44 9.48 -0.64
C PHE A 154 -4.75 10.73 -0.08
N VAL A 155 -3.98 10.60 1.00
CA VAL A 155 -3.22 11.71 1.59
C VAL A 155 -2.21 12.28 0.59
N LEU A 156 -1.48 11.42 -0.13
CA LEU A 156 -0.54 11.84 -1.18
C LEU A 156 -1.26 12.60 -2.32
N LEU A 157 -2.41 12.11 -2.77
CA LEU A 157 -3.19 12.78 -3.81
C LEU A 157 -3.73 14.14 -3.35
N VAL A 158 -4.25 14.23 -2.13
CA VAL A 158 -4.71 15.50 -1.55
C VAL A 158 -3.55 16.47 -1.42
N ALA A 159 -2.39 16.02 -0.94
CA ALA A 159 -1.19 16.85 -0.82
C ALA A 159 -0.67 17.37 -2.17
N LEU A 160 -0.88 16.64 -3.27
CA LEU A 160 -0.51 17.08 -4.62
C LEU A 160 -1.55 18.01 -5.24
N VAL A 161 -2.85 17.73 -5.05
CA VAL A 161 -3.94 18.45 -5.73
C VAL A 161 -4.30 19.75 -5.01
N VAL A 162 -4.29 19.77 -3.67
CA VAL A 162 -4.70 20.95 -2.89
C VAL A 162 -3.81 22.18 -3.15
N PRO A 163 -2.47 22.08 -3.18
CA PRO A 163 -1.61 23.24 -3.52
C PRO A 163 -1.85 23.77 -4.93
N VAL A 164 -2.12 22.88 -5.90
CA VAL A 164 -2.42 23.28 -7.30
C VAL A 164 -3.73 24.05 -7.37
N LEU A 165 -4.77 23.60 -6.65
CA LEU A 165 -6.05 24.30 -6.58
C LEU A 165 -5.96 25.65 -5.84
N LEU A 166 -5.20 25.72 -4.75
CA LEU A 166 -5.02 26.96 -3.99
C LEU A 166 -4.16 28.00 -4.73
N SER A 167 -3.26 27.57 -5.63
CA SER A 167 -2.48 28.48 -6.49
C SER A 167 -3.33 29.15 -7.59
N GLY A 168 -4.54 28.65 -7.87
CA GLY A 168 -5.50 29.27 -8.79
C GLY A 168 -6.27 30.46 -8.21
N CYS A 169 -6.22 30.67 -6.89
CA CYS A 169 -6.92 31.75 -6.20
C CYS A 169 -5.98 32.91 -5.82
N ARG A 170 -5.15 33.39 -6.75
CA ARG A 170 -4.36 34.61 -6.52
C ARG A 170 -5.11 35.82 -7.09
N SER A 171 -6.13 36.29 -6.36
CA SER A 171 -6.67 37.64 -6.62
C SER A 171 -5.53 38.65 -6.47
N LYS A 172 -5.24 39.41 -7.54
CA LYS A 172 -4.33 40.55 -7.50
C LYS A 172 -4.81 41.50 -6.40
N LYS A 173 -4.11 41.55 -5.26
CA LYS A 173 -4.23 42.69 -4.34
C LYS A 173 -3.45 43.83 -4.96
N GLU A 174 -4.14 44.67 -5.72
CA GLU A 174 -3.61 45.95 -6.17
C GLU A 174 -3.64 46.90 -4.96
N VAL A 175 -2.46 47.21 -4.43
CA VAL A 175 -2.31 48.24 -3.40
C VAL A 175 -2.40 49.58 -4.11
N VAL A 176 -3.60 50.18 -4.10
CA VAL A 176 -3.80 51.56 -4.55
C VAL A 176 -3.21 52.49 -3.49
N ASN A 177 -2.00 52.98 -3.74
CA ASN A 177 -1.41 54.09 -2.99
C ASN A 177 -2.15 55.38 -3.37
N ARG A 178 -3.11 55.80 -2.54
CA ARG A 178 -3.67 57.16 -2.61
C ARG A 178 -2.77 58.08 -1.77
N GLY A 179 -1.86 58.76 -2.44
CA GLY A 179 -1.19 59.93 -1.88
C GLY A 179 -2.18 61.09 -1.79
N SER A 180 -2.38 61.62 -0.59
CA SER A 180 -3.00 62.91 -0.38
C SER A 180 -2.06 63.75 0.46
N ASP A 181 -1.39 64.70 -0.20
CA ASP A 181 -0.65 65.77 0.45
C ASP A 181 -1.60 66.65 1.26
N ILE A 182 -1.41 66.73 2.57
CA ILE A 182 -1.92 67.84 3.38
C ILE A 182 -0.79 68.35 4.27
N ARG A 183 -0.55 69.65 4.10
CA ARG A 183 0.44 70.49 4.77
C ARG A 183 0.03 70.81 6.22
N VAL A 184 1.03 70.68 7.11
CA VAL A 184 1.40 71.45 8.33
C VAL A 184 0.27 71.91 9.27
N ASP A 185 0.34 71.51 10.55
CA ASP A 185 0.76 72.43 11.61
C ASP A 185 1.03 71.77 12.98
N SER A 186 1.82 72.52 13.74
CA SER A 186 2.74 72.21 14.83
C SER A 186 2.16 71.81 16.20
N SER A 187 3.07 71.27 17.02
CA SER A 187 3.20 71.40 18.49
C SER A 187 2.58 70.30 19.36
N LEU A 188 3.43 69.48 20.01
CA LEU A 188 3.73 69.56 21.46
C LEU A 188 4.54 68.35 21.96
N ASN A 189 5.50 68.65 22.84
CA ASN A 189 6.44 67.76 23.52
C ASN A 189 5.79 66.90 24.62
N SER A 190 6.38 65.71 24.88
CA SER A 190 6.90 65.24 26.19
C SER A 190 7.07 63.70 26.15
N SER A 191 8.28 63.15 26.34
CA SER A 191 8.82 62.58 27.60
C SER A 191 7.98 61.40 28.14
N SER A 192 8.46 60.28 28.68
CA SER A 192 9.73 59.74 29.17
C SER A 192 9.35 58.36 29.74
N GLY A 193 10.23 57.34 29.76
CA GLY A 193 9.95 56.13 30.54
C GLY A 193 10.78 54.90 30.19
N LYS A 194 11.60 54.46 31.14
CA LYS A 194 12.69 53.47 31.02
C LYS A 194 12.24 52.03 31.36
N SER A 195 12.95 51.07 30.73
CA SER A 195 13.61 49.87 31.32
C SER A 195 12.80 48.77 32.02
N LEU A 196 13.04 47.51 31.61
CA LEU A 196 13.58 46.37 32.40
C LEU A 196 13.58 45.10 31.48
N VAL A 197 14.72 44.51 31.04
CA VAL A 197 15.58 43.49 31.72
C VAL A 197 14.81 42.14 31.84
N LYS A 198 15.24 40.92 31.45
CA LYS A 198 16.54 40.27 31.12
C LYS A 198 16.27 38.84 30.56
N ASN A 199 17.22 38.31 29.75
CA ASN A 199 17.83 36.95 29.74
C ASN A 199 16.92 35.69 29.49
N LYS A 200 17.35 34.54 28.93
CA LYS A 200 18.66 33.92 28.63
C LYS A 200 18.46 32.67 27.72
N VAL A 201 19.40 32.46 26.79
CA VAL A 201 20.11 31.20 26.43
C VAL A 201 19.38 29.98 25.79
N ALA A 202 19.77 29.76 24.52
CA ALA A 202 20.22 28.57 23.78
C ALA A 202 19.80 27.13 24.15
N LEU A 203 19.49 26.36 23.10
CA LEU A 203 20.11 25.05 22.84
C LEU A 203 19.96 24.66 21.36
N GLU A 204 21.08 24.70 20.62
CA GLU A 204 21.23 24.06 19.31
C GLU A 204 21.42 22.55 19.48
N LYS A 205 20.82 21.77 18.60
CA LYS A 205 21.21 20.37 18.39
C LYS A 205 21.05 20.05 16.90
N ASP A 206 22.20 19.95 16.25
CA ASP A 206 22.37 19.48 14.88
C ASP A 206 21.79 18.07 14.73
N SER A 207 21.03 17.85 13.66
CA SER A 207 20.60 16.54 13.21
C SER A 207 21.22 16.31 11.83
N GLU A 208 22.10 15.32 11.75
CA GLU A 208 22.70 14.84 10.52
C GLU A 208 21.60 14.30 9.60
N VAL A 209 21.51 14.88 8.40
CA VAL A 209 20.64 14.45 7.31
C VAL A 209 21.38 13.36 6.54
N VAL A 210 20.87 12.13 6.59
CA VAL A 210 21.25 11.07 5.66
C VAL A 210 20.31 11.19 4.45
N GLU A 211 20.84 11.67 3.32
CA GLU A 211 20.12 11.72 2.05
C GLU A 211 19.98 10.30 1.48
N GLU A 212 18.78 9.73 1.55
CA GLU A 212 18.40 8.58 0.73
C GLU A 212 17.96 9.07 -0.65
N HIS A 213 18.79 8.80 -1.66
CA HIS A 213 18.46 9.00 -3.06
C HIS A 213 17.29 8.09 -3.48
N ILE A 214 16.11 8.67 -3.70
CA ILE A 214 14.95 8.00 -4.29
C ILE A 214 15.03 8.16 -5.81
N GLU A 215 15.37 7.08 -6.53
CA GLU A 215 15.12 7.02 -7.97
C GLU A 215 13.61 6.98 -8.23
N GLN A 216 13.08 8.06 -8.81
CA GLN A 216 11.70 8.11 -9.29
C GLN A 216 11.54 7.20 -10.50
N VAL A 217 10.95 6.03 -10.29
CA VAL A 217 10.48 5.18 -11.39
C VAL A 217 9.22 5.81 -11.98
N LEU A 218 9.33 6.22 -13.25
CA LEU A 218 8.28 6.86 -14.05
C LEU A 218 7.15 5.86 -14.37
N PHE A 219 5.94 6.14 -13.89
CA PHE A 219 4.73 5.37 -14.25
C PHE A 219 4.22 5.80 -15.63
N VAL A 220 4.18 4.88 -16.59
CA VAL A 220 3.53 5.08 -17.90
C VAL A 220 2.21 4.32 -17.90
N PHE A 221 1.09 5.05 -17.93
CA PHE A 221 -0.24 4.47 -18.16
C PHE A 221 -0.55 4.47 -19.66
N PRO A 222 -0.98 3.35 -20.27
CA PRO A 222 -1.52 3.37 -21.62
C PRO A 222 -2.88 4.07 -21.63
N VAL A 223 -3.06 5.00 -22.56
CA VAL A 223 -4.30 5.77 -22.78
C VAL A 223 -5.38 4.87 -23.40
N ASP A 224 -6.53 4.82 -22.74
CA ASP A 224 -7.75 4.17 -23.23
C ASP A 224 -8.16 4.71 -24.62
N THR A 225 -8.29 3.82 -25.60
CA THR A 225 -9.02 4.12 -26.85
C THR A 225 -10.43 3.58 -26.75
N LEU A 226 -11.31 4.36 -26.13
CA LEU A 226 -12.75 4.22 -26.29
C LEU A 226 -13.12 4.58 -27.74
N ARG A 227 -13.48 3.58 -28.55
CA ARG A 227 -14.34 3.78 -29.72
C ARG A 227 -15.65 3.03 -29.54
N LEU A 228 -16.64 3.79 -29.06
CA LEU A 228 -18.04 3.56 -29.36
C LEU A 228 -18.25 3.62 -30.88
N LYS A 229 -18.90 2.62 -31.47
CA LYS A 229 -19.87 2.85 -32.54
C LYS A 229 -20.97 1.80 -32.49
N ALA A 230 -22.18 2.33 -32.46
CA ALA A 230 -23.46 1.65 -32.36
C ALA A 230 -23.84 0.89 -33.65
N GLY A 231 -24.88 0.07 -33.51
CA GLY A 231 -25.30 -0.96 -34.46
C GLY A 231 -25.76 -0.52 -35.84
N MET A 232 -25.88 -1.52 -36.72
CA MET A 232 -26.85 -1.50 -37.81
C MET A 232 -27.24 -2.95 -38.16
N VAL A 233 -28.51 -3.26 -37.95
CA VAL A 233 -29.23 -4.41 -38.52
C VAL A 233 -29.40 -4.15 -40.02
N VAL A 234 -29.42 -5.19 -40.86
CA VAL A 234 -30.42 -5.48 -41.92
C VAL A 234 -29.95 -6.66 -42.80
N LYS A 235 -30.86 -7.65 -42.89
CA LYS A 235 -30.98 -8.80 -43.81
C LYS A 235 -29.98 -9.96 -43.71
#